data_AF-J9E9Q5-F1
#
_entry.id   AF-J9E9Q5-F1
#
_cell.length_a   1.000
_cell.length_b   1.000
_cell.length_c   1.000
_cell.angle_alpha   90.00
_cell.angle_beta   90.00
_cell.angle_gamma   90.00
#
_symmetry.space_group_name_H-M   'P 1'
#
loop_
_entity.id
_entity.type
_entity.pdbx_description
1 polymer ?
#
loop_
_entity_poly.entity_id
_entity_poly.type
_entity_poly.pdbx_seq_one_letter_code
_entity_poly.pdbx_strand_id
1 'polypeptide(L)'
;MSGEYFSHMLDLLISLKNGCISGVRVRVGRLHQLLNSGCMEHVDFATDSDSNYDDFEEFGDTDSQVISRVSIRDIHEDDTQSTERDYNCKPDEELFDLVRKHNIDTLRRVAFAIVVLSQRYGMGCVVDGESLEVRLERVYRQACARRRWWIVRYCAARLRKVTNSLAPGITSMLVRGKQITVGVSGCREMTITAPTTPDEIAEALFDSYPENEPQASVLQQELIIACSDLIAQKPYAFDGVLTIRLAWLSDAMSLMLNYMRNAGNVKKGSVIGMLNMSISSAQASFYAKLGENLSVYDLSPILVKDVVAALLTRKYWHLLTPLQSRRLNGSLNRVPPNFYDNVWKILERTQGGIVIAGQHLPQQPTLSDMTPFELTFSYKIESMMSAIEHPEYRQILVELLCIVAVILERNSELIFSD
;
A
#
# COMPACT_ATOMS: atom_id res chain seq x y z
N MET A 1 4.68 46.03 -8.43
CA MET A 1 5.81 45.35 -7.77
C MET A 1 6.00 44.02 -8.48
N SER A 2 7.05 43.86 -9.28
CA SER A 2 7.41 42.56 -9.86
C SER A 2 7.83 41.64 -8.72
N GLY A 3 7.23 40.46 -8.60
CA GLY A 3 7.56 39.49 -7.57
C GLY A 3 9.05 39.11 -7.61
N GLU A 4 9.59 38.68 -6.46
CA GLU A 4 11.02 38.37 -6.26
C GLU A 4 11.59 37.36 -7.29
N TYR A 5 10.74 36.59 -7.95
CA TYR A 5 11.12 35.58 -8.95
C TYR A 5 11.07 36.03 -10.42
N PHE A 6 10.66 37.29 -10.69
CA PHE A 6 10.47 37.75 -12.07
C PHE A 6 11.77 37.78 -12.88
N SER A 7 12.87 38.21 -12.28
CA SER A 7 14.21 38.19 -12.89
C SER A 7 14.66 36.76 -13.22
N HIS A 8 14.48 35.84 -12.27
CA HIS A 8 14.85 34.44 -12.43
C HIS A 8 14.06 33.73 -13.55
N MET A 9 12.76 34.03 -13.68
CA MET A 9 11.96 33.53 -14.80
C MET A 9 12.42 34.10 -16.15
N LEU A 10 12.79 35.38 -16.19
CA LEU A 10 13.28 36.01 -17.41
C LEU A 10 14.61 35.37 -17.87
N ASP A 11 15.52 35.14 -16.94
CA ASP A 11 16.81 34.49 -17.21
C ASP A 11 16.63 33.04 -17.70
N LEU A 12 15.66 32.31 -17.14
CA LEU A 12 15.30 30.98 -17.61
C LEU A 12 14.74 31.00 -19.04
N LEU A 13 13.83 31.94 -19.35
CA LEU A 13 13.26 32.09 -20.70
C LEU A 13 14.33 32.46 -21.73
N ILE A 14 15.28 33.32 -21.36
CA ILE A 14 16.45 33.64 -22.18
C ILE A 14 17.33 32.40 -22.40
N SER A 15 17.57 31.60 -21.36
CA SER A 15 18.37 30.37 -21.44
C SER A 15 17.69 29.29 -22.31
N LEU A 16 16.35 29.16 -22.22
CA LEU A 16 15.54 28.31 -23.09
C LEU A 16 15.67 28.73 -24.56
N LYS A 17 15.60 30.03 -24.84
CA LYS A 17 15.76 30.58 -26.20
C LYS A 17 17.18 30.36 -26.76
N ASN A 18 18.20 30.47 -25.91
CA ASN A 18 19.59 30.27 -26.30
C ASN A 18 19.97 28.78 -26.44
N GLY A 19 19.05 27.87 -26.10
CA GLY A 19 19.20 26.44 -26.31
C GLY A 19 20.18 25.76 -25.36
N CYS A 20 20.51 26.38 -24.23
CA CYS A 20 21.38 25.80 -23.21
C CYS A 20 20.97 26.29 -21.81
N ILE A 21 20.70 25.37 -20.89
CA ILE A 21 20.41 25.66 -19.48
C ILE A 21 21.43 24.88 -18.64
N SER A 22 22.24 25.58 -17.85
CA SER A 22 23.22 24.96 -16.93
C SER A 22 24.12 23.91 -17.59
N GLY A 23 24.54 24.15 -18.84
CA GLY A 23 25.40 23.23 -19.61
C GLY A 23 24.65 22.10 -20.33
N VAL A 24 23.33 22.00 -20.16
CA VAL A 24 22.46 21.05 -20.86
C VAL A 24 21.88 21.71 -22.10
N ARG A 25 22.06 21.09 -23.28
CA ARG A 25 21.41 21.59 -24.51
C ARG A 25 19.91 21.36 -24.43
N VAL A 26 19.15 22.43 -24.63
CA VAL A 26 17.68 22.41 -24.60
C VAL A 26 17.14 22.86 -25.94
N ARG A 27 16.02 22.27 -26.38
CA ARG A 27 15.34 22.61 -27.64
C ARG A 27 13.89 22.96 -27.35
N VAL A 28 13.46 24.12 -27.81
CA VAL A 28 12.05 24.54 -27.76
C VAL A 28 11.39 24.24 -29.10
N GLY A 29 10.17 23.72 -29.08
CA GLY A 29 9.42 23.33 -30.27
C GLY A 29 7.95 23.12 -29.95
N ARG A 30 7.13 22.83 -30.97
CA ARG A 30 5.73 22.44 -30.73
C ARG A 30 5.71 21.08 -30.03
N LEU A 31 4.78 20.87 -29.09
CA LEU A 31 4.71 19.64 -28.28
C LEU A 31 4.78 18.37 -29.14
N HIS A 32 3.99 18.29 -30.23
CA HIS A 32 4.00 17.14 -31.14
C HIS A 32 5.35 16.85 -31.81
N GLN A 33 6.23 17.86 -31.97
CA GLN A 33 7.58 17.67 -32.52
C GLN A 33 8.55 17.11 -31.48
N LEU A 34 8.27 17.36 -30.20
CA LEU A 34 9.09 16.93 -29.07
C LEU A 34 8.61 15.60 -28.48
N LEU A 35 7.33 15.24 -28.65
CA LEU A 35 6.76 13.97 -28.19
C LEU A 35 7.54 12.76 -28.71
N ASN A 36 7.99 12.81 -29.96
CA ASN A 36 8.75 11.72 -30.57
C ASN A 36 10.14 11.49 -29.95
N SER A 37 10.64 12.43 -29.14
CA SER A 37 11.92 12.33 -28.42
C SER A 37 11.77 12.57 -26.91
N GLY A 38 10.54 12.68 -26.42
CA GLY A 38 10.22 13.02 -25.04
C GLY A 38 9.97 11.78 -24.18
N CYS A 39 10.00 11.97 -22.87
CA CYS A 39 9.45 11.03 -21.90
C CYS A 39 8.40 11.77 -21.05
N MET A 40 7.41 11.05 -20.56
CA MET A 40 6.39 11.60 -19.67
C MET A 40 6.73 11.16 -18.24
N GLU A 41 6.92 12.12 -17.36
CA GLU A 41 7.19 11.91 -15.94
C GLU A 41 6.29 12.85 -15.14
N HIS A 42 5.69 12.35 -14.06
CA HIS A 42 4.85 13.16 -13.19
C HIS A 42 5.75 13.97 -12.25
N VAL A 43 5.55 15.29 -12.19
CA VAL A 43 6.33 16.18 -11.33
C VAL A 43 5.58 16.36 -10.01
N ASP A 44 5.90 15.52 -9.04
CA ASP A 44 5.23 15.46 -7.72
C ASP A 44 5.42 16.70 -6.82
N PHE A 45 6.02 17.78 -7.34
CA PHE A 45 6.30 19.02 -6.61
C PHE A 45 5.35 20.16 -6.94
N ALA A 46 4.51 20.01 -7.97
CA ALA A 46 3.48 21.00 -8.29
C ALA A 46 2.23 20.68 -7.44
N THR A 47 2.07 21.39 -6.33
CA THR A 47 0.80 21.41 -5.61
C THR A 47 -0.23 22.13 -6.49
N ASP A 48 -1.21 21.39 -7.00
CA ASP A 48 -2.36 21.95 -7.73
C ASP A 48 -3.25 22.74 -6.78
N SER A 49 -2.84 23.96 -6.45
CA SER A 49 -3.78 25.00 -6.05
C SER A 49 -4.12 25.80 -7.30
N ASP A 50 -5.34 25.56 -7.80
CA ASP A 50 -6.09 26.32 -8.80
C ASP A 50 -5.78 26.07 -10.29
N SER A 51 -6.42 25.05 -10.87
CA SER A 51 -6.90 25.12 -12.26
C SER A 51 -7.83 23.96 -12.63
N ASN A 52 -9.10 24.29 -12.93
CA ASN A 52 -10.00 23.45 -13.72
C ASN A 52 -9.37 23.20 -15.09
N TYR A 53 -8.98 21.97 -15.38
CA TYR A 53 -8.72 21.50 -16.73
C TYR A 53 -9.76 20.43 -17.08
N ASP A 54 -10.91 20.88 -17.58
CA ASP A 54 -11.88 20.02 -18.24
C ASP A 54 -11.31 19.52 -19.58
N ASP A 55 -11.61 18.25 -19.88
CA ASP A 55 -11.47 17.53 -21.15
C ASP A 55 -10.08 17.43 -21.79
N PHE A 56 -9.41 16.31 -21.53
CA PHE A 56 -8.55 15.68 -22.54
C PHE A 56 -9.18 14.35 -22.95
N GLU A 57 -9.81 14.33 -24.14
CA GLU A 57 -10.22 13.10 -24.81
C GLU A 57 -8.98 12.24 -25.15
N GLU A 58 -9.09 10.97 -24.80
CA GLU A 58 -8.07 9.93 -24.99
C GLU A 58 -7.89 9.65 -26.50
N PHE A 59 -6.76 10.04 -27.07
CA PHE A 59 -6.42 9.69 -28.46
C PHE A 59 -6.09 8.20 -28.55
N GLY A 60 -6.90 7.49 -29.35
CA GLY A 60 -6.85 6.04 -29.53
C GLY A 60 -5.51 5.50 -30.05
N ASP A 61 -5.19 4.32 -29.53
CA ASP A 61 -4.07 3.47 -29.90
C ASP A 61 -3.89 3.31 -31.41
N THR A 62 -2.70 3.64 -31.90
CA THR A 62 -2.10 2.93 -33.03
C THR A 62 -0.59 2.88 -32.87
N ASP A 63 -0.09 1.64 -32.78
CA ASP A 63 1.29 1.18 -32.92
C ASP A 63 2.38 2.24 -33.05
N SER A 64 3.24 2.35 -32.03
CA SER A 64 4.63 2.74 -32.25
C SER A 64 5.58 1.94 -31.35
N GLN A 65 6.17 0.92 -31.98
CA GLN A 65 7.37 0.24 -31.51
C GLN A 65 8.55 1.23 -31.47
N VAL A 66 8.75 1.96 -30.37
CA VAL A 66 10.03 2.60 -30.08
C VAL A 66 10.31 2.56 -28.58
N ILE A 67 10.66 1.37 -28.08
CA ILE A 67 11.21 1.24 -26.72
C ILE A 67 12.70 1.58 -26.77
N SER A 68 13.05 2.59 -25.97
CA SER A 68 14.39 3.00 -25.59
C SER A 68 15.30 1.80 -25.28
N ARG A 69 16.41 1.72 -26.02
CA ARG A 69 17.57 0.88 -25.72
C ARG A 69 18.30 1.45 -24.50
N VAL A 70 17.88 1.07 -23.30
CA VAL A 70 18.80 1.03 -22.16
C VAL A 70 19.61 -0.26 -22.29
N SER A 71 20.94 -0.12 -22.32
CA SER A 71 21.88 -1.22 -22.46
C SER A 71 21.61 -2.33 -21.43
N ILE A 72 21.33 -3.53 -21.93
CA ILE A 72 21.04 -4.78 -21.19
C ILE A 72 22.36 -5.37 -20.61
N ARG A 73 23.29 -4.55 -20.11
CA ARG A 73 24.62 -5.04 -19.70
C ARG A 73 25.02 -4.83 -18.23
N ASP A 74 24.29 -4.03 -17.45
CA ASP A 74 24.64 -3.77 -16.05
C ASP A 74 23.48 -4.09 -15.09
N ILE A 75 22.88 -5.28 -15.21
CA ILE A 75 21.99 -5.80 -14.15
C ILE A 75 22.89 -6.51 -13.15
N HIS A 76 23.46 -5.76 -12.22
CA HIS A 76 24.05 -6.35 -11.02
C HIS A 76 22.95 -7.11 -10.27
N GLU A 77 23.18 -8.39 -9.95
CA GLU A 77 22.31 -9.16 -9.07
C GLU A 77 22.26 -8.46 -7.71
N ASP A 78 21.10 -7.90 -7.40
CA ASP A 78 20.88 -7.28 -6.10
C ASP A 78 20.78 -8.34 -5.02
N ASP A 79 21.56 -8.13 -3.97
CA ASP A 79 21.48 -8.89 -2.73
C ASP A 79 20.10 -8.69 -2.10
N THR A 80 19.19 -9.61 -2.38
CA THR A 80 17.82 -9.65 -1.86
C THR A 80 17.67 -10.61 -0.69
N GLN A 81 18.70 -11.43 -0.43
CA GLN A 81 18.67 -12.50 0.58
C GLN A 81 19.18 -12.03 1.94
N SER A 82 20.11 -11.08 1.97
CA SER A 82 20.64 -10.59 3.24
C SER A 82 19.57 -9.93 4.10
N THR A 83 19.62 -10.24 5.38
CA THR A 83 18.79 -9.66 6.44
C THR A 83 19.63 -8.86 7.41
N GLU A 84 19.01 -7.94 8.15
CA GLU A 84 19.71 -7.16 9.19
C GLU A 84 20.38 -8.06 10.24
N ARG A 85 19.75 -9.19 10.57
CA ARG A 85 20.27 -10.15 11.56
C ARG A 85 21.62 -10.73 11.18
N ASP A 86 21.90 -10.86 9.89
CA ASP A 86 23.19 -11.35 9.39
C ASP A 86 24.35 -10.40 9.71
N TYR A 87 24.04 -9.16 10.09
CA TYR A 87 25.00 -8.11 10.44
C TYR A 87 25.11 -7.88 11.94
N ASN A 88 24.13 -8.34 12.75
CA ASN A 88 24.10 -8.12 14.20
C ASN A 88 25.33 -8.70 14.92
N CYS A 89 25.89 -9.80 14.42
CA CYS A 89 27.06 -10.46 15.02
C CYS A 89 28.40 -10.04 14.39
N LYS A 90 28.41 -9.13 13.40
CA LYS A 90 29.64 -8.72 12.73
C LYS A 90 30.48 -7.80 13.61
N PRO A 91 31.83 -7.90 13.55
CA PRO A 91 32.71 -7.00 14.28
C PRO A 91 32.60 -5.56 13.77
N ASP A 92 32.78 -4.59 14.66
CA ASP A 92 32.64 -3.16 14.31
C ASP A 92 33.58 -2.74 13.19
N GLU A 93 34.80 -3.28 13.14
CA GLU A 93 35.77 -2.99 12.07
C GLU A 93 35.20 -3.30 10.68
N GLU A 94 34.56 -4.46 10.52
CA GLU A 94 33.93 -4.85 9.25
C GLU A 94 32.74 -3.93 8.91
N LEU A 95 31.93 -3.58 9.91
CA LEU A 95 30.78 -2.70 9.71
C LEU A 95 31.24 -1.29 9.30
N PHE A 96 32.22 -0.72 10.01
CA PHE A 96 32.79 0.57 9.66
C PHE A 96 33.38 0.55 8.26
N ASP A 97 34.09 -0.51 7.86
CA ASP A 97 34.63 -0.64 6.51
C ASP A 97 33.54 -0.69 5.42
N LEU A 98 32.41 -1.35 5.68
CA LEU A 98 31.26 -1.33 4.77
C LEU A 98 30.67 0.08 4.66
N VAL A 99 30.55 0.80 5.77
CA VAL A 99 30.04 2.18 5.81
C VAL A 99 31.00 3.15 5.11
N ARG A 100 32.32 2.99 5.26
CA ARG A 100 33.35 3.82 4.62
C ARG A 100 33.42 3.60 3.12
N LYS A 101 33.48 2.33 2.68
CA LYS A 101 33.57 1.98 1.25
C LYS A 101 32.38 2.49 0.48
N HIS A 102 31.21 2.58 1.12
CA HIS A 102 29.98 3.14 0.58
C HIS A 102 29.75 2.73 -0.89
N ASN A 103 29.58 1.43 -1.12
CA ASN A 103 29.40 0.91 -2.47
C ASN A 103 27.94 1.05 -2.92
N ILE A 104 27.74 1.85 -3.97
CA ILE A 104 26.45 2.22 -4.56
C ILE A 104 25.73 0.98 -5.15
N ASP A 105 26.46 -0.07 -5.50
CA ASP A 105 25.88 -1.31 -6.02
C ASP A 105 25.42 -2.26 -4.90
N THR A 106 25.79 -1.98 -3.64
CA THR A 106 25.45 -2.80 -2.47
C THR A 106 24.73 -2.01 -1.37
N LEU A 107 23.79 -1.13 -1.77
CA LEU A 107 23.07 -0.23 -0.85
C LEU A 107 22.45 -0.94 0.35
N ARG A 108 21.91 -2.15 0.16
CA ARG A 108 21.27 -2.93 1.23
C ARG A 108 22.24 -3.28 2.35
N ARG A 109 23.46 -3.72 1.99
CA ARG A 109 24.52 -4.06 2.95
C ARG A 109 24.99 -2.83 3.73
N VAL A 110 25.13 -1.71 3.02
CA VAL A 110 25.51 -0.43 3.62
C VAL A 110 24.42 0.04 4.59
N ALA A 111 23.14 -0.07 4.22
CA ALA A 111 22.02 0.27 5.09
C ALA A 111 22.03 -0.58 6.38
N PHE A 112 22.21 -1.91 6.26
CA PHE A 112 22.29 -2.78 7.44
C PHE A 112 23.49 -2.47 8.33
N ALA A 113 24.68 -2.25 7.75
CA ALA A 113 25.86 -1.88 8.53
C ALA A 113 25.64 -0.56 9.30
N ILE A 114 25.04 0.44 8.66
CA ILE A 114 24.70 1.71 9.31
C ILE A 114 23.71 1.50 10.46
N VAL A 115 22.66 0.71 10.26
CA VAL A 115 21.63 0.47 11.27
C VAL A 115 22.17 -0.34 12.46
N VAL A 116 22.97 -1.37 12.22
CA VAL A 116 23.59 -2.13 13.32
C VAL A 116 24.57 -1.26 14.11
N LEU A 117 25.38 -0.42 13.44
CA LEU A 117 26.24 0.54 14.13
C LEU A 117 25.43 1.58 14.90
N SER A 118 24.28 2.04 14.38
CA SER A 118 23.44 3.02 15.06
C SER A 118 22.72 2.42 16.28
N GLN A 119 22.42 1.13 16.27
CA GLN A 119 21.96 0.40 17.47
C GLN A 119 23.05 0.31 18.54
N ARG A 120 24.33 0.18 18.15
CA ARG A 120 25.47 0.09 19.08
C ARG A 120 25.92 1.43 19.64
N TYR A 121 25.96 2.46 18.80
CA TYR A 121 26.61 3.75 19.10
C TYR A 121 25.71 4.98 18.94
N GLY A 122 24.45 4.79 18.55
CA GLY A 122 23.51 5.86 18.24
C GLY A 122 23.67 6.42 16.82
N MET A 123 22.60 7.01 16.30
CA MET A 123 22.56 7.57 14.93
C MET A 123 23.51 8.78 14.74
N GLY A 124 23.91 9.43 15.84
CA GLY A 124 24.88 10.52 15.86
C GLY A 124 26.35 10.08 15.75
N CYS A 125 26.65 8.77 15.77
CA CYS A 125 28.01 8.27 15.63
C CYS A 125 28.65 8.79 14.34
N VAL A 126 29.87 9.32 14.44
CA VAL A 126 30.59 9.93 13.32
C VAL A 126 31.60 8.94 12.75
N VAL A 127 31.51 8.72 11.45
CA VAL A 127 32.51 8.01 10.65
C VAL A 127 33.06 9.02 9.64
N ASP A 128 34.37 9.11 9.45
CA ASP A 128 35.04 9.99 8.47
C ASP A 128 34.40 11.40 8.31
N GLY A 129 34.04 12.06 9.43
CA GLY A 129 33.48 13.41 9.45
C GLY A 129 31.98 13.58 9.19
N GLU A 130 31.22 12.50 8.98
CA GLU A 130 29.75 12.55 8.83
C GLU A 130 29.05 11.62 9.83
N SER A 131 27.81 11.92 10.24
CA SER A 131 27.04 11.03 11.10
C SER A 131 26.47 9.82 10.34
N LEU A 132 26.12 8.77 11.08
CA LEU A 132 25.40 7.62 10.52
C LEU A 132 24.04 8.02 9.93
N GLU A 133 23.35 9.00 10.54
CA GLU A 133 22.09 9.56 10.01
C GLU A 133 22.26 10.14 8.60
N VAL A 134 23.26 11.01 8.41
CA VAL A 134 23.54 11.65 7.12
C VAL A 134 23.92 10.60 6.06
N ARG A 135 24.64 9.55 6.46
CA ARG A 135 24.94 8.43 5.56
C ARG A 135 23.72 7.61 5.20
N LEU A 136 22.83 7.32 6.16
CA LEU A 136 21.60 6.59 5.87
C LEU A 136 20.68 7.39 4.94
N GLU A 137 20.62 8.71 5.13
CA GLU A 137 19.91 9.64 4.23
C GLU A 137 20.50 9.61 2.80
N ARG A 138 21.83 9.49 2.67
CA ARG A 138 22.49 9.31 1.36
C ARG A 138 22.09 7.99 0.71
N VAL A 139 22.09 6.89 1.47
CA VAL A 139 21.63 5.58 0.97
C VAL A 139 20.17 5.64 0.53
N TYR A 140 19.30 6.29 1.32
CA TYR A 140 17.90 6.54 0.98
C TYR A 140 17.76 7.25 -0.37
N ARG A 141 18.44 8.38 -0.58
CA ARG A 141 18.39 9.15 -1.85
C ARG A 141 18.89 8.33 -3.04
N GLN A 142 19.95 7.54 -2.86
CA GLN A 142 20.48 6.68 -3.93
C GLN A 142 19.53 5.53 -4.25
N ALA A 143 18.88 4.94 -3.24
CA ALA A 143 17.86 3.92 -3.43
C ALA A 143 16.65 4.48 -4.21
N CYS A 144 16.24 5.72 -3.93
CA CYS A 144 15.21 6.42 -4.70
C CYS A 144 15.62 6.57 -6.17
N ALA A 145 16.81 7.11 -6.44
CA ALA A 145 17.32 7.33 -7.80
C ALA A 145 17.42 6.02 -8.61
N ARG A 146 17.71 4.91 -7.94
CA ARG A 146 17.80 3.57 -8.55
C ARG A 146 16.49 2.77 -8.47
N ARG A 147 15.41 3.34 -7.95
CA ARG A 147 14.08 2.71 -7.81
C ARG A 147 14.11 1.38 -7.03
N ARG A 148 14.95 1.30 -6.00
CA ARG A 148 15.07 0.11 -5.12
C ARG A 148 14.11 0.22 -3.95
N TRP A 149 12.84 -0.02 -4.21
CA TRP A 149 11.74 0.33 -3.31
C TRP A 149 11.82 -0.29 -1.92
N TRP A 150 12.29 -1.54 -1.82
CA TRP A 150 12.50 -2.17 -0.51
C TRP A 150 13.49 -1.38 0.35
N ILE A 151 14.62 -0.96 -0.24
CA ILE A 151 15.66 -0.19 0.48
C ILE A 151 15.15 1.22 0.79
N VAL A 152 14.40 1.83 -0.13
CA VAL A 152 13.73 3.13 0.11
C VAL A 152 12.86 3.05 1.36
N ARG A 153 11.96 2.06 1.43
CA ARG A 153 11.07 1.85 2.59
C ARG A 153 11.84 1.54 3.86
N TYR A 154 12.85 0.67 3.79
CA TYR A 154 13.68 0.32 4.93
C TYR A 154 14.42 1.54 5.51
N CYS A 155 15.11 2.32 4.66
CA CYS A 155 15.82 3.52 5.10
C CYS A 155 14.85 4.60 5.61
N ALA A 156 13.74 4.85 4.91
CA ALA A 156 12.73 5.80 5.35
C ALA A 156 12.15 5.45 6.72
N ALA A 157 11.90 4.16 6.98
CA ALA A 157 11.44 3.70 8.27
C ALA A 157 12.47 3.89 9.38
N ARG A 158 13.73 3.56 9.13
CA ARG A 158 14.84 3.75 10.09
C ARG A 158 15.14 5.22 10.38
N LEU A 159 14.83 6.10 9.43
CA LEU A 159 14.89 7.55 9.56
C LEU A 159 13.57 8.16 10.09
N ARG A 160 12.57 7.34 10.42
CA ARG A 160 11.23 7.74 10.88
C ARG A 160 10.56 8.81 10.00
N LYS A 161 10.68 8.68 8.68
CA LYS A 161 10.08 9.62 7.73
C LYS A 161 8.56 9.45 7.65
N VAL A 162 7.83 10.54 7.86
CA VAL A 162 6.36 10.60 7.81
C VAL A 162 5.92 11.46 6.64
N THR A 163 4.85 11.06 5.96
CA THR A 163 4.22 11.87 4.91
C THR A 163 3.15 12.80 5.49
N ASN A 164 3.14 14.07 5.05
CA ASN A 164 2.20 15.08 5.56
C ASN A 164 0.73 14.79 5.20
N SER A 165 0.49 14.00 4.15
CA SER A 165 -0.84 13.68 3.63
C SER A 165 -1.59 12.58 4.40
N LEU A 166 -0.99 12.02 5.47
CA LEU A 166 -1.62 10.93 6.23
C LEU A 166 -2.86 11.40 7.00
N ALA A 167 -2.77 12.49 7.76
CA ALA A 167 -3.90 12.98 8.55
C ALA A 167 -5.10 13.40 7.66
N PRO A 168 -4.90 14.15 6.55
CA PRO A 168 -5.97 14.40 5.58
C PRO A 168 -6.53 13.10 4.96
N GLY A 169 -5.67 12.14 4.62
CA GLY A 169 -6.11 10.88 4.01
C GLY A 169 -6.94 10.00 4.94
N ILE A 170 -6.52 9.90 6.20
CA ILE A 170 -7.28 9.23 7.28
C ILE A 170 -8.63 9.93 7.47
N THR A 171 -8.64 11.26 7.58
CA THR A 171 -9.87 12.04 7.73
C THR A 171 -10.84 11.80 6.56
N SER A 172 -10.34 11.78 5.32
CA SER A 172 -11.12 11.49 4.11
C SER A 172 -11.85 10.13 4.17
N MET A 173 -11.21 9.10 4.74
CA MET A 173 -11.83 7.79 4.93
C MET A 173 -12.84 7.80 6.10
N LEU A 174 -12.51 8.46 7.22
CA LEU A 174 -13.39 8.56 8.40
C LEU A 174 -14.71 9.25 8.06
N VAL A 175 -14.69 10.37 7.33
CA VAL A 175 -15.92 11.10 6.94
C VAL A 175 -16.81 10.29 6.00
N ARG A 176 -16.30 9.23 5.37
CA ARG A 176 -17.05 8.27 4.55
C ARG A 176 -17.51 7.05 5.34
N GLY A 177 -17.51 7.14 6.67
CA GLY A 177 -17.99 6.10 7.58
C GLY A 177 -17.09 4.87 7.66
N LYS A 178 -15.80 5.01 7.31
CA LYS A 178 -14.82 3.93 7.42
C LYS A 178 -13.99 4.10 8.68
N GLN A 179 -13.58 3.00 9.28
CA GLN A 179 -12.50 2.99 10.28
C GLN A 179 -11.21 2.50 9.63
N ILE A 180 -10.06 2.81 10.22
CA ILE A 180 -8.76 2.35 9.74
C ILE A 180 -8.03 1.67 10.88
N THR A 181 -7.43 0.52 10.63
CA THR A 181 -6.55 -0.14 11.59
C THR A 181 -5.11 -0.14 11.07
N VAL A 182 -4.23 0.50 11.82
CA VAL A 182 -2.78 0.63 11.55
C VAL A 182 -2.03 -0.32 12.48
N GLY A 183 -0.91 -0.87 12.03
CA GLY A 183 -0.09 -1.83 12.77
C GLY A 183 0.00 -3.20 12.11
N VAL A 184 0.62 -4.16 12.77
CA VAL A 184 0.90 -5.50 12.23
C VAL A 184 0.12 -6.54 13.01
N SER A 185 -0.54 -7.45 12.28
CA SER A 185 -1.29 -8.57 12.88
C SER A 185 -0.37 -9.41 13.78
N GLY A 186 -0.85 -9.76 14.98
CA GLY A 186 -0.07 -10.52 15.97
C GLY A 186 0.95 -9.69 16.77
N CYS A 187 1.11 -8.40 16.48
CA CYS A 187 1.91 -7.47 17.27
C CYS A 187 0.99 -6.45 17.95
N ARG A 188 1.05 -5.19 17.52
CA ARG A 188 0.18 -4.11 17.98
C ARG A 188 -0.62 -3.60 16.80
N GLU A 189 -1.92 -3.46 16.99
CA GLU A 189 -2.83 -2.80 16.05
C GLU A 189 -3.57 -1.67 16.79
N MET A 190 -3.74 -0.54 16.11
CA MET A 190 -4.51 0.60 16.59
C MET A 190 -5.60 0.92 15.58
N THR A 191 -6.85 0.93 16.04
CA THR A 191 -7.99 1.36 15.24
C THR A 191 -8.23 2.85 15.43
N ILE A 192 -8.12 3.60 14.34
CA ILE A 192 -8.41 5.02 14.25
C ILE A 192 -9.88 5.18 13.88
N THR A 193 -10.66 5.75 14.80
CA THR A 193 -12.11 5.95 14.67
C THR A 193 -12.50 7.44 14.62
N ALA A 194 -11.56 8.33 14.93
CA ALA A 194 -11.73 9.77 14.91
C ALA A 194 -10.44 10.45 14.37
N PRO A 195 -10.52 11.69 13.86
CA PRO A 195 -9.34 12.42 13.41
C PRO A 195 -8.26 12.43 14.49
N THR A 196 -7.06 11.99 14.11
CA THR A 196 -5.91 11.76 14.98
C THR A 196 -4.79 12.71 14.57
N THR A 197 -3.98 13.18 15.51
CA THR A 197 -2.90 14.13 15.20
C THR A 197 -1.78 13.45 14.38
N PRO A 198 -1.01 14.21 13.58
CA PRO A 198 0.12 13.64 12.83
C PRO A 198 1.13 12.89 13.69
N ASP A 199 1.39 13.36 14.91
CA ASP A 199 2.33 12.74 15.84
C ASP A 199 1.81 11.41 16.37
N GLU A 200 0.54 11.34 16.78
CA GLU A 200 -0.12 10.09 17.18
C GLU A 200 -0.17 9.06 16.03
N ILE A 201 -0.39 9.51 14.79
CA ILE A 201 -0.33 8.64 13.60
C ILE A 201 1.10 8.13 13.39
N ALA A 202 2.11 8.98 13.55
CA ALA A 202 3.51 8.59 13.42
C ALA A 202 3.91 7.57 14.49
N GLU A 203 3.55 7.80 15.75
CA GLU A 203 3.76 6.83 16.83
C GLU A 203 3.04 5.51 16.53
N ALA A 204 1.77 5.55 16.11
CA ALA A 204 1.03 4.34 15.76
C ALA A 204 1.70 3.55 14.62
N LEU A 205 2.24 4.23 13.61
CA LEU A 205 2.93 3.60 12.48
C LEU A 205 4.28 3.01 12.87
N PHE A 206 5.05 3.69 13.72
CA PHE A 206 6.43 3.29 14.04
C PHE A 206 6.56 2.36 15.25
N ASP A 207 5.59 2.36 16.15
CA ASP A 207 5.65 1.57 17.38
C ASP A 207 4.86 0.24 17.26
N SER A 208 4.25 -0.01 16.10
CA SER A 208 3.35 -1.15 15.87
C SER A 208 3.92 -2.27 15.00
N TYR A 209 5.17 -2.16 14.54
CA TYR A 209 5.82 -3.20 13.73
C TYR A 209 6.92 -3.97 14.49
N PRO A 210 7.20 -5.23 14.11
CA PRO A 210 8.36 -5.96 14.63
C PRO A 210 9.67 -5.30 14.19
N GLU A 211 10.66 -5.19 15.08
CA GLU A 211 11.95 -4.53 14.80
C GLU A 211 12.67 -5.00 13.52
N ASN A 212 12.36 -6.21 13.06
CA ASN A 212 12.95 -6.84 11.88
C ASN A 212 12.26 -6.47 10.55
N GLU A 213 11.10 -5.81 10.57
CA GLU A 213 10.35 -5.41 9.37
C GLU A 213 9.96 -3.93 9.37
N PRO A 214 10.92 -3.00 9.53
CA PRO A 214 10.61 -1.57 9.58
C PRO A 214 9.97 -1.05 8.29
N GLN A 215 10.26 -1.66 7.13
CA GLN A 215 9.67 -1.32 5.83
C GLN A 215 8.13 -1.40 5.80
N ALA A 216 7.52 -2.17 6.71
CA ALA A 216 6.06 -2.30 6.82
C ALA A 216 5.39 -0.96 7.17
N SER A 217 6.00 -0.14 8.03
CA SER A 217 5.46 1.18 8.41
C SER A 217 5.29 2.10 7.21
N VAL A 218 6.29 2.13 6.32
CA VAL A 218 6.26 2.97 5.12
C VAL A 218 5.27 2.42 4.11
N LEU A 219 5.17 1.10 3.96
CA LEU A 219 4.12 0.51 3.14
C LEU A 219 2.72 0.88 3.67
N GLN A 220 2.49 0.88 4.98
CA GLN A 220 1.20 1.30 5.55
C GLN A 220 0.87 2.77 5.28
N GLN A 221 1.87 3.66 5.31
CA GLN A 221 1.69 5.05 4.86
C GLN A 221 1.22 5.12 3.40
N GLU A 222 1.85 4.35 2.52
CA GLU A 222 1.45 4.27 1.11
C GLU A 222 0.04 3.68 0.93
N LEU A 223 -0.35 2.68 1.73
CA LEU A 223 -1.70 2.11 1.72
C LEU A 223 -2.75 3.12 2.19
N ILE A 224 -2.47 3.92 3.22
CA ILE A 224 -3.37 5.01 3.66
C ILE A 224 -3.63 5.97 2.50
N ILE A 225 -2.57 6.41 1.83
CA ILE A 225 -2.67 7.34 0.69
C ILE A 225 -3.45 6.67 -0.46
N ALA A 226 -3.10 5.43 -0.82
CA ALA A 226 -3.77 4.69 -1.88
C ALA A 226 -5.27 4.50 -1.60
N CYS A 227 -5.64 4.13 -0.37
CA CYS A 227 -7.04 3.97 0.02
C CYS A 227 -7.79 5.31 0.06
N SER A 228 -7.15 6.37 0.58
CA SER A 228 -7.72 7.73 0.60
C SER A 228 -8.03 8.24 -0.81
N ASP A 229 -7.07 8.11 -1.74
CA ASP A 229 -7.25 8.52 -3.13
C ASP A 229 -8.37 7.70 -3.79
N LEU A 230 -8.36 6.38 -3.58
CA LEU A 230 -9.34 5.49 -4.20
C LEU A 230 -10.75 5.73 -3.68
N ILE A 231 -10.95 5.92 -2.37
CA ILE A 231 -12.30 6.13 -1.82
C ILE A 231 -12.87 7.49 -2.25
N ALA A 232 -12.00 8.48 -2.47
CA ALA A 232 -12.41 9.77 -2.99
C ALA A 232 -12.93 9.68 -4.43
N GLN A 233 -12.25 8.89 -5.27
CA GLN A 233 -12.60 8.74 -6.69
C GLN A 233 -13.69 7.68 -6.95
N LYS A 234 -13.66 6.56 -6.20
CA LYS A 234 -14.50 5.38 -6.40
C LYS A 234 -15.03 4.87 -5.05
N PRO A 235 -16.01 5.57 -4.43
CA PRO A 235 -16.54 5.18 -3.12
C PRO A 235 -17.05 3.73 -3.06
N TYR A 236 -17.69 3.27 -4.14
CA TYR A 236 -18.24 1.91 -4.28
C TYR A 236 -17.19 0.79 -4.12
N ALA A 237 -15.89 1.10 -4.30
CA ALA A 237 -14.81 0.14 -4.10
C ALA A 237 -14.72 -0.34 -2.64
N PHE A 238 -15.32 0.41 -1.70
CA PHE A 238 -15.33 0.12 -0.27
C PHE A 238 -16.71 -0.34 0.23
N ASP A 239 -17.64 -0.69 -0.67
CA ASP A 239 -18.93 -1.25 -0.29
C ASP A 239 -18.74 -2.58 0.42
N GLY A 240 -19.42 -2.73 1.56
CA GLY A 240 -19.28 -3.88 2.44
C GLY A 240 -17.97 -3.94 3.22
N VAL A 241 -17.12 -2.91 3.16
CA VAL A 241 -15.93 -2.76 4.01
C VAL A 241 -16.21 -1.67 5.03
N LEU A 242 -16.27 -2.02 6.32
CA LEU A 242 -16.52 -1.06 7.39
C LEU A 242 -15.20 -0.56 8.01
N THR A 243 -14.27 -1.48 8.30
CA THR A 243 -12.91 -1.14 8.73
C THR A 243 -11.87 -1.57 7.70
N ILE A 244 -11.00 -0.62 7.31
CA ILE A 244 -9.85 -0.87 6.44
C ILE A 244 -8.67 -1.28 7.34
N ARG A 245 -8.36 -2.57 7.37
CA ARG A 245 -7.25 -3.12 8.17
C ARG A 245 -5.98 -3.22 7.31
N LEU A 246 -5.00 -2.36 7.57
CA LEU A 246 -3.83 -2.22 6.67
C LEU A 246 -2.94 -3.46 6.64
N ALA A 247 -2.75 -4.15 7.77
CA ALA A 247 -2.03 -5.43 7.81
C ALA A 247 -2.65 -6.46 6.86
N TRP A 248 -3.96 -6.65 6.98
CA TRP A 248 -4.69 -7.63 6.17
C TRP A 248 -4.83 -7.21 4.71
N LEU A 249 -4.85 -5.90 4.42
CA LEU A 249 -4.77 -5.39 3.05
C LEU A 249 -3.40 -5.73 2.42
N SER A 250 -2.31 -5.56 3.17
CA SER A 250 -0.96 -5.99 2.75
C SER A 250 -0.88 -7.50 2.51
N ASP A 251 -1.52 -8.31 3.36
CA ASP A 251 -1.64 -9.76 3.15
C ASP A 251 -2.46 -10.09 1.89
N ALA A 252 -3.56 -9.37 1.65
CA ALA A 252 -4.36 -9.52 0.44
C ALA A 252 -3.57 -9.15 -0.82
N MET A 253 -2.71 -8.13 -0.76
CA MET A 253 -1.77 -7.81 -1.84
C MET A 253 -0.79 -8.95 -2.08
N SER A 254 -0.19 -9.50 -1.03
CA SER A 254 0.72 -10.65 -1.12
C SER A 254 0.03 -11.88 -1.74
N LEU A 255 -1.21 -12.17 -1.32
CA LEU A 255 -2.02 -13.24 -1.89
C LEU A 255 -2.31 -13.00 -3.38
N MET A 256 -2.69 -11.77 -3.75
CA MET A 256 -2.97 -11.40 -5.13
C MET A 256 -1.73 -11.56 -6.02
N LEU A 257 -0.57 -11.07 -5.58
CA LEU A 257 0.69 -11.26 -6.30
C LEU A 257 1.04 -12.74 -6.48
N ASN A 258 0.82 -13.56 -5.45
CA ASN A 258 1.03 -15.01 -5.52
C ASN A 258 0.07 -15.70 -6.51
N TYR A 259 -1.21 -15.30 -6.54
CA TYR A 259 -2.19 -15.85 -7.48
C TYR A 259 -1.86 -15.45 -8.91
N MET A 260 -1.47 -14.19 -9.10
CA MET A 260 -0.96 -13.68 -10.36
C MET A 260 0.23 -14.51 -10.85
N ARG A 261 1.24 -14.74 -10.00
CA ARG A 261 2.42 -15.56 -10.33
C ARG A 261 2.03 -16.98 -10.77
N ASN A 262 1.19 -17.64 -9.99
CA ASN A 262 0.76 -19.01 -10.29
C ASN A 262 -0.06 -19.10 -11.58
N ALA A 263 -0.80 -18.05 -11.93
CA ALA A 263 -1.50 -17.94 -13.21
C ALA A 263 -0.56 -17.64 -14.39
N GLY A 264 0.60 -17.01 -14.17
CA GLY A 264 1.62 -16.70 -15.18
C GLY A 264 2.30 -17.93 -15.80
N ASN A 265 2.29 -19.08 -15.13
CA ASN A 265 2.71 -20.35 -15.71
C ASN A 265 1.65 -20.97 -16.66
N VAL A 266 0.48 -20.33 -16.80
CA VAL A 266 -0.63 -20.79 -17.66
C VAL A 266 -1.15 -19.65 -18.55
N LYS A 267 -0.51 -19.51 -19.73
CA LYS A 267 -0.96 -18.79 -20.95
C LYS A 267 -1.22 -17.26 -20.86
N LYS A 268 -1.13 -16.61 -22.02
CA LYS A 268 -1.32 -15.17 -22.33
C LYS A 268 -2.70 -14.55 -21.97
N GLY A 269 -3.54 -15.24 -21.19
CA GLY A 269 -4.86 -14.76 -20.72
C GLY A 269 -4.95 -14.51 -19.21
N SER A 270 -3.82 -14.55 -18.49
CA SER A 270 -3.76 -14.37 -17.03
C SER A 270 -4.01 -12.91 -16.59
N VAL A 271 -4.44 -12.73 -15.33
CA VAL A 271 -4.59 -11.43 -14.63
C VAL A 271 -3.31 -10.56 -14.79
N ILE A 272 -2.13 -11.18 -14.83
CA ILE A 272 -0.85 -10.51 -15.13
C ILE A 272 -0.85 -9.88 -16.52
N GLY A 273 -1.32 -10.59 -17.55
CA GLY A 273 -1.36 -10.08 -18.92
C GLY A 273 -2.25 -8.85 -19.06
N MET A 274 -3.30 -8.73 -18.25
CA MET A 274 -4.23 -7.61 -18.28
C MET A 274 -3.88 -6.46 -17.31
N LEU A 275 -3.26 -6.74 -16.16
CA LEU A 275 -2.61 -5.69 -15.38
C LEU A 275 -1.41 -5.11 -16.15
N ASN A 276 -0.66 -5.95 -16.87
CA ASN A 276 0.35 -5.52 -17.83
C ASN A 276 -0.21 -4.73 -19.03
N MET A 277 -1.53 -4.73 -19.30
CA MET A 277 -2.13 -3.83 -20.30
C MET A 277 -2.51 -2.46 -19.72
N SER A 278 -2.65 -2.35 -18.41
CA SER A 278 -2.80 -1.05 -17.71
C SER A 278 -1.45 -0.44 -17.32
N ILE A 279 -0.40 -1.26 -17.35
CA ILE A 279 0.98 -0.92 -16.98
C ILE A 279 1.78 -0.76 -18.28
N SER A 280 2.48 0.36 -18.48
CA SER A 280 3.32 0.57 -19.67
C SER A 280 4.18 -0.66 -20.01
N SER A 281 4.30 -1.01 -21.29
CA SER A 281 5.06 -2.17 -21.79
C SER A 281 6.51 -2.28 -21.25
N ALA A 282 7.11 -1.16 -20.83
CA ALA A 282 8.40 -1.12 -20.14
C ALA A 282 8.36 -1.75 -18.73
N GLN A 283 7.29 -1.48 -17.97
CA GLN A 283 7.09 -2.00 -16.62
C GLN A 283 6.66 -3.48 -16.65
N ALA A 284 5.88 -3.91 -17.65
CA ALA A 284 5.55 -5.32 -17.85
C ALA A 284 6.81 -6.21 -18.04
N SER A 285 7.84 -5.68 -18.72
CA SER A 285 9.15 -6.35 -18.87
C SER A 285 9.97 -6.40 -17.56
N PHE A 286 9.77 -5.44 -16.67
CA PHE A 286 10.41 -5.39 -15.35
C PHE A 286 9.85 -6.50 -14.45
N TYR A 287 8.53 -6.71 -14.42
CA TYR A 287 7.90 -7.77 -13.63
C TYR A 287 8.09 -9.17 -14.21
N ALA A 288 8.26 -9.30 -15.53
CA ALA A 288 8.70 -10.56 -16.13
C ALA A 288 10.16 -10.92 -15.75
N LYS A 289 10.95 -9.95 -15.24
CA LYS A 289 12.36 -10.09 -14.84
C LYS A 289 12.58 -10.18 -13.34
N LEU A 290 11.66 -9.71 -12.49
CA LEU A 290 11.74 -9.94 -11.06
C LEU A 290 11.31 -11.38 -10.80
N GLY A 291 12.30 -12.22 -10.50
CA GLY A 291 12.17 -13.66 -10.32
C GLY A 291 11.25 -14.09 -9.17
N GLU A 292 11.41 -15.34 -8.73
CA GLU A 292 10.43 -16.10 -7.94
C GLU A 292 10.07 -15.54 -6.55
N ASN A 293 10.66 -14.43 -6.07
CA ASN A 293 10.55 -13.93 -4.68
C ASN A 293 10.13 -12.44 -4.56
N LEU A 294 9.21 -11.94 -5.39
CA LEU A 294 8.72 -10.56 -5.27
C LEU A 294 7.90 -10.36 -3.98
N SER A 295 8.39 -9.52 -3.07
CA SER A 295 7.63 -9.07 -1.90
C SER A 295 6.77 -7.86 -2.24
N VAL A 296 5.68 -7.64 -1.49
CA VAL A 296 4.91 -6.38 -1.55
C VAL A 296 5.79 -5.15 -1.28
N TYR A 297 6.87 -5.34 -0.51
CA TYR A 297 7.85 -4.30 -0.19
C TYR A 297 8.78 -3.94 -1.36
N ASP A 298 8.77 -4.71 -2.46
CA ASP A 298 9.54 -4.43 -3.67
C ASP A 298 8.75 -3.63 -4.71
N LEU A 299 7.43 -3.48 -4.52
CA LEU A 299 6.56 -2.76 -5.46
C LEU A 299 6.89 -1.26 -5.49
N SER A 300 6.74 -0.61 -6.64
CA SER A 300 6.75 0.86 -6.68
C SER A 300 5.50 1.44 -6.01
N PRO A 301 5.50 2.70 -5.55
CA PRO A 301 4.31 3.34 -5.00
C PRO A 301 3.11 3.34 -5.95
N ILE A 302 3.35 3.52 -7.26
CA ILE A 302 2.31 3.39 -8.30
C ILE A 302 1.76 1.96 -8.30
N LEU A 303 2.67 0.99 -8.23
CA LEU A 303 2.41 -0.44 -8.03
C LEU A 303 1.39 -0.72 -6.92
N VAL A 304 1.71 -0.18 -5.75
CA VAL A 304 0.88 -0.31 -4.56
C VAL A 304 -0.52 0.24 -4.81
N LYS A 305 -0.63 1.44 -5.40
CA LYS A 305 -1.94 2.04 -5.75
C LYS A 305 -2.74 1.16 -6.72
N ASP A 306 -2.11 0.65 -7.76
CA ASP A 306 -2.78 -0.20 -8.77
C ASP A 306 -3.29 -1.52 -8.19
N VAL A 307 -2.48 -2.18 -7.35
CA VAL A 307 -2.87 -3.44 -6.70
C VAL A 307 -4.00 -3.20 -5.69
N VAL A 308 -3.92 -2.13 -4.89
CA VAL A 308 -4.99 -1.73 -3.96
C VAL A 308 -6.28 -1.45 -4.72
N ALA A 309 -6.21 -0.70 -5.83
CA ALA A 309 -7.36 -0.44 -6.68
C ALA A 309 -7.94 -1.73 -7.27
N ALA A 310 -7.11 -2.64 -7.77
CA ALA A 310 -7.56 -3.92 -8.31
C ALA A 310 -8.24 -4.80 -7.27
N LEU A 311 -7.68 -4.87 -6.05
CA LEU A 311 -8.27 -5.58 -4.92
C LEU A 311 -9.64 -5.01 -4.55
N LEU A 312 -9.70 -3.69 -4.33
CA LEU A 312 -10.90 -3.06 -3.77
C LEU A 312 -12.03 -2.90 -4.81
N THR A 313 -11.69 -2.69 -6.08
CA THR A 313 -12.69 -2.66 -7.17
C THR A 313 -13.06 -4.06 -7.69
N ARG A 314 -12.43 -5.11 -7.15
CA ARG A 314 -12.56 -6.51 -7.63
C ARG A 314 -12.21 -6.68 -9.11
N LYS A 315 -11.29 -5.84 -9.62
CA LYS A 315 -10.84 -5.92 -11.01
C LYS A 315 -10.23 -7.31 -11.26
N TYR A 316 -10.71 -7.98 -12.31
CA TYR A 316 -10.26 -9.33 -12.72
C TYR A 316 -10.58 -10.49 -11.76
N TRP A 317 -11.44 -10.29 -10.75
CA TRP A 317 -11.76 -11.38 -9.81
C TRP A 317 -12.53 -12.55 -10.45
N HIS A 318 -13.12 -12.37 -11.64
CA HIS A 318 -13.73 -13.44 -12.42
C HIS A 318 -12.72 -14.52 -12.87
N LEU A 319 -11.42 -14.23 -12.79
CA LEU A 319 -10.34 -15.19 -13.07
C LEU A 319 -9.87 -15.95 -11.83
N LEU A 320 -10.35 -15.58 -10.64
CA LEU A 320 -9.97 -16.22 -9.38
C LEU A 320 -10.85 -17.45 -9.11
N THR A 321 -10.24 -18.47 -8.51
CA THR A 321 -11.02 -19.59 -7.97
C THR A 321 -11.90 -19.12 -6.81
N PRO A 322 -12.97 -19.85 -6.46
CA PRO A 322 -13.78 -19.54 -5.29
C PRO A 322 -12.95 -19.41 -3.99
N LEU A 323 -11.96 -20.29 -3.79
CA LEU A 323 -11.07 -20.22 -2.64
C LEU A 323 -10.23 -18.94 -2.62
N GLN A 324 -9.68 -18.54 -3.76
CA GLN A 324 -8.90 -17.30 -3.87
C GLN A 324 -9.77 -16.08 -3.57
N SER A 325 -10.98 -16.02 -4.14
CA SER A 325 -11.95 -14.95 -3.87
C SER A 325 -12.35 -14.89 -2.40
N ARG A 326 -12.51 -16.06 -1.74
CA ARG A 326 -12.82 -16.13 -0.30
C ARG A 326 -11.68 -15.58 0.55
N ARG A 327 -10.43 -15.98 0.27
CA ARG A 327 -9.26 -15.46 0.96
C ARG A 327 -9.14 -13.94 0.82
N LEU A 328 -9.31 -13.40 -0.38
CA LEU A 328 -9.25 -11.96 -0.59
C LEU A 328 -10.39 -11.21 0.13
N ASN A 329 -11.65 -11.64 0.00
CA ASN A 329 -12.76 -10.98 0.73
C ASN A 329 -12.56 -11.05 2.24
N GLY A 330 -12.13 -12.20 2.77
CA GLY A 330 -11.88 -12.40 4.19
C GLY A 330 -10.76 -11.52 4.73
N SER A 331 -9.66 -11.38 3.98
CA SER A 331 -8.58 -10.45 4.33
C SER A 331 -9.04 -8.99 4.28
N LEU A 332 -9.87 -8.62 3.31
CA LEU A 332 -10.39 -7.25 3.16
C LEU A 332 -11.55 -6.92 4.13
N ASN A 333 -11.96 -7.86 5.00
CA ASN A 333 -13.17 -7.75 5.82
C ASN A 333 -14.42 -7.34 5.03
N ARG A 334 -14.53 -7.82 3.78
CA ARG A 334 -15.59 -7.42 2.88
C ARG A 334 -16.79 -8.34 3.01
N VAL A 335 -17.93 -7.77 3.40
CA VAL A 335 -19.21 -8.48 3.53
C VAL A 335 -20.20 -8.10 2.41
N PRO A 336 -21.21 -8.93 2.12
CA PRO A 336 -22.30 -8.56 1.22
C PRO A 336 -23.13 -7.38 1.76
N PRO A 337 -23.91 -6.70 0.90
CA PRO A 337 -24.88 -5.70 1.35
C PRO A 337 -25.84 -6.28 2.40
N ASN A 338 -26.25 -5.46 3.37
CA ASN A 338 -27.18 -5.81 4.46
C ASN A 338 -26.71 -6.98 5.33
N PHE A 339 -25.43 -7.35 5.30
CA PHE A 339 -24.90 -8.47 6.09
C PHE A 339 -25.17 -8.27 7.59
N TYR A 340 -24.88 -7.09 8.14
CA TYR A 340 -25.08 -6.84 9.57
C TYR A 340 -26.57 -6.86 9.93
N ASP A 341 -27.45 -6.32 9.09
CA ASP A 341 -28.90 -6.38 9.29
C ASP A 341 -29.41 -7.84 9.26
N ASN A 342 -28.83 -8.66 8.39
CA ASN A 342 -29.13 -10.09 8.36
C ASN A 342 -28.69 -10.79 9.64
N VAL A 343 -27.52 -10.45 10.20
CA VAL A 343 -27.07 -11.00 11.49
C VAL A 343 -27.97 -10.53 12.63
N TRP A 344 -28.47 -9.29 12.59
CA TRP A 344 -29.46 -8.79 13.54
C TRP A 344 -30.75 -9.63 13.51
N LYS A 345 -31.31 -9.87 12.31
CA LYS A 345 -32.50 -10.72 12.13
C LYS A 345 -32.29 -12.15 12.66
N ILE A 346 -31.07 -12.69 12.53
CA ILE A 346 -30.72 -13.99 13.12
C ILE A 346 -30.75 -13.90 14.65
N LEU A 347 -30.17 -12.84 15.23
CA LEU A 347 -30.14 -12.66 16.68
C LEU A 347 -31.56 -12.54 17.25
N GLU A 348 -32.48 -11.85 16.59
CA GLU A 348 -33.92 -11.78 16.97
C GLU A 348 -34.59 -13.16 17.08
N ARG A 349 -34.08 -14.15 16.35
CA ARG A 349 -34.62 -15.53 16.30
C ARG A 349 -33.81 -16.55 17.08
N THR A 350 -32.82 -16.11 17.85
CA THR A 350 -31.90 -17.00 18.57
C THR A 350 -31.86 -16.64 20.04
N GLN A 351 -32.70 -17.29 20.87
CA GLN A 351 -32.84 -16.94 22.30
C GLN A 351 -31.51 -17.08 23.07
N GLY A 352 -30.75 -18.15 22.79
CA GLY A 352 -29.43 -18.37 23.37
C GLY A 352 -28.33 -17.45 22.84
N GLY A 353 -28.60 -16.57 21.87
CA GLY A 353 -27.60 -15.71 21.24
C GLY A 353 -26.71 -16.43 20.21
N ILE A 354 -25.70 -15.73 19.70
CA ILE A 354 -24.82 -16.20 18.62
C ILE A 354 -23.39 -16.35 19.16
N VAL A 355 -22.73 -17.47 18.87
CA VAL A 355 -21.31 -17.66 19.19
C VAL A 355 -20.48 -17.57 17.90
N ILE A 356 -19.53 -16.65 17.85
CA ILE A 356 -18.58 -16.49 16.75
C ILE A 356 -17.17 -16.53 17.32
N ALA A 357 -16.32 -17.43 16.81
CA ALA A 357 -14.92 -17.58 17.23
C ALA A 357 -14.73 -17.66 18.76
N GLY A 358 -15.62 -18.39 19.45
CA GLY A 358 -15.61 -18.55 20.91
C GLY A 358 -16.14 -17.35 21.70
N GLN A 359 -16.50 -16.25 21.04
CA GLN A 359 -17.13 -15.09 21.65
C GLN A 359 -18.65 -15.24 21.59
N HIS A 360 -19.32 -15.07 22.73
CA HIS A 360 -20.77 -15.13 22.83
C HIS A 360 -21.38 -13.74 22.71
N LEU A 361 -22.34 -13.60 21.79
CA LEU A 361 -23.22 -12.45 21.64
C LEU A 361 -24.60 -12.86 22.15
N PRO A 362 -24.98 -12.50 23.39
CA PRO A 362 -26.28 -12.87 23.91
C PRO A 362 -27.38 -12.12 23.15
N GLN A 363 -28.58 -12.70 23.06
CA GLN A 363 -29.73 -12.00 22.46
C GLN A 363 -30.14 -10.79 23.31
N GLN A 364 -30.31 -11.01 24.61
CA GLN A 364 -30.54 -9.96 25.60
C GLN A 364 -29.30 -9.83 26.49
N PRO A 365 -28.83 -8.62 26.81
CA PRO A 365 -29.49 -7.34 26.54
C PRO A 365 -29.16 -6.73 25.17
N THR A 366 -28.45 -7.41 24.26
CA THR A 366 -28.03 -6.81 22.97
C THR A 366 -29.18 -6.15 22.19
N LEU A 367 -30.34 -6.80 22.09
CA LEU A 367 -31.51 -6.24 21.40
C LEU A 367 -32.22 -5.12 22.16
N SER A 368 -31.98 -4.98 23.47
CA SER A 368 -32.52 -3.87 24.27
C SER A 368 -31.54 -2.70 24.40
N ASP A 369 -30.24 -2.96 24.36
CA ASP A 369 -29.18 -1.96 24.49
C ASP A 369 -28.76 -1.34 23.15
N MET A 370 -28.97 -2.05 22.03
CA MET A 370 -28.61 -1.60 20.68
C MET A 370 -29.85 -1.52 19.80
N THR A 371 -29.76 -0.80 18.68
CA THR A 371 -30.85 -0.76 17.68
C THR A 371 -30.40 -1.36 16.34
N PRO A 372 -31.34 -1.90 15.53
CA PRO A 372 -31.01 -2.38 14.20
C PRO A 372 -30.47 -1.22 13.33
N PHE A 373 -29.61 -1.54 12.36
CA PHE A 373 -28.96 -0.58 11.46
C PHE A 373 -27.92 0.35 12.09
N GLU A 374 -27.67 0.25 13.40
CA GLU A 374 -26.58 0.99 14.04
C GLU A 374 -25.20 0.40 13.75
N LEU A 375 -24.22 1.28 13.64
CA LEU A 375 -22.82 0.89 13.46
C LEU A 375 -22.26 0.17 14.69
N THR A 376 -22.76 0.45 15.89
CA THR A 376 -22.32 -0.17 17.15
C THR A 376 -22.43 -1.69 17.10
N PHE A 377 -23.57 -2.19 16.61
CA PHE A 377 -23.78 -3.63 16.38
C PHE A 377 -22.85 -4.17 15.30
N SER A 378 -22.71 -3.44 14.18
CA SER A 378 -21.85 -3.83 13.06
C SER A 378 -20.39 -3.99 13.50
N TYR A 379 -19.85 -3.04 14.27
CA TYR A 379 -18.50 -3.11 14.84
C TYR A 379 -18.35 -4.27 15.83
N LYS A 380 -19.40 -4.59 16.61
CA LYS A 380 -19.36 -5.74 17.52
C LYS A 380 -19.23 -7.06 16.75
N ILE A 381 -20.03 -7.25 15.70
CA ILE A 381 -19.92 -8.44 14.83
C ILE A 381 -18.55 -8.49 14.15
N GLU A 382 -18.08 -7.38 13.59
CA GLU A 382 -16.77 -7.33 12.94
C GLU A 382 -15.62 -7.64 13.92
N SER A 383 -15.70 -7.17 15.17
CA SER A 383 -14.75 -7.48 16.23
C SER A 383 -14.73 -8.99 16.55
N MET A 384 -15.90 -9.63 16.65
CA MET A 384 -15.99 -11.08 16.86
C MET A 384 -15.40 -11.86 15.67
N MET A 385 -15.70 -11.43 14.44
CA MET A 385 -15.16 -12.04 13.21
C MET A 385 -13.65 -11.83 13.05
N SER A 386 -13.11 -10.76 13.62
CA SER A 386 -11.68 -10.44 13.57
C SER A 386 -10.81 -11.40 14.37
N ALA A 387 -11.39 -12.14 15.33
CA ALA A 387 -10.69 -13.20 16.07
C ALA A 387 -10.36 -14.43 15.21
N ILE A 388 -10.96 -14.53 14.02
CA ILE A 388 -10.69 -15.63 13.07
C ILE A 388 -9.38 -15.37 12.34
N GLU A 389 -8.38 -16.24 12.50
CA GLU A 389 -7.08 -16.11 11.84
C GLU A 389 -7.12 -16.41 10.33
N HIS A 390 -7.95 -17.37 9.91
CA HIS A 390 -8.00 -17.79 8.51
C HIS A 390 -9.04 -16.99 7.71
N PRO A 391 -8.63 -16.18 6.70
CA PRO A 391 -9.54 -15.33 5.97
C PRO A 391 -10.60 -16.11 5.18
N GLU A 392 -10.26 -17.29 4.64
CA GLU A 392 -11.24 -18.17 3.99
C GLU A 392 -12.33 -18.66 4.95
N TYR A 393 -11.98 -18.95 6.21
CA TYR A 393 -12.95 -19.39 7.22
C TYR A 393 -13.86 -18.24 7.63
N ARG A 394 -13.30 -17.04 7.81
CA ARG A 394 -14.06 -15.81 8.04
C ARG A 394 -15.10 -15.60 6.93
N GLN A 395 -14.69 -15.76 5.66
CA GLN A 395 -15.62 -15.60 4.55
C GLN A 395 -16.68 -16.70 4.46
N ILE A 396 -16.33 -17.96 4.76
CA ILE A 396 -17.31 -19.06 4.82
C ILE A 396 -18.38 -18.76 5.88
N LEU A 397 -17.99 -18.21 7.03
CA LEU A 397 -18.93 -17.83 8.08
C LEU A 397 -19.85 -16.68 7.64
N VAL A 398 -19.33 -15.69 6.90
CA VAL A 398 -20.15 -14.64 6.28
C VAL A 398 -21.19 -15.25 5.33
N GLU A 399 -20.78 -16.17 4.46
CA GLU A 399 -21.68 -16.87 3.53
C GLU A 399 -22.74 -17.70 4.28
N LEU A 400 -22.35 -18.41 5.33
CA LEU A 400 -23.26 -19.20 6.17
C LEU A 400 -24.32 -18.33 6.83
N LEU A 401 -23.92 -17.21 7.45
CA LEU A 401 -24.84 -16.29 8.09
C LEU A 401 -25.83 -15.69 7.08
N CYS A 402 -25.39 -15.36 5.86
CA CYS A 402 -26.29 -14.95 4.79
C CYS A 402 -27.32 -16.04 4.45
N ILE A 403 -26.91 -17.31 4.37
CA ILE A 403 -27.83 -18.43 4.09
C ILE A 403 -28.83 -18.60 5.23
N VAL A 404 -28.38 -18.56 6.49
CA VAL A 404 -29.25 -18.68 7.66
C VAL A 404 -30.28 -17.54 7.68
N ALA A 405 -29.87 -16.31 7.40
CA ALA A 405 -30.78 -15.17 7.31
C ALA A 405 -31.85 -15.37 6.23
N VAL A 406 -31.47 -15.86 5.04
CA VAL A 406 -32.44 -16.16 3.96
C VAL A 406 -33.42 -17.26 4.37
N ILE A 407 -32.96 -18.29 5.09
CA ILE A 407 -33.84 -19.35 5.61
C ILE A 407 -34.85 -18.77 6.61
N LEU A 408 -34.40 -17.96 7.58
CA LEU A 408 -35.28 -17.35 8.59
C LEU A 408 -36.26 -16.32 7.99
N GLU A 409 -35.82 -15.58 6.97
CA GLU A 409 -36.67 -14.62 6.26
C GLU A 409 -37.79 -15.30 5.49
N ARG A 410 -37.51 -16.48 4.90
CA ARG A 410 -38.51 -17.28 4.18
C ARG A 410 -39.42 -18.09 5.09
N ASN A 411 -38.98 -18.39 6.31
CA ASN A 411 -39.68 -19.25 7.26
C ASN A 411 -39.80 -18.52 8.61
N SER A 412 -40.79 -17.62 8.71
CA SER A 412 -40.99 -16.75 9.87
C SER A 412 -41.28 -17.49 11.18
N GLU A 413 -41.71 -18.75 11.08
CA GLU A 413 -41.99 -19.66 12.18
C GLU A 413 -40.74 -20.31 12.77
N LEU A 414 -39.60 -20.28 12.07
CA LEU A 414 -38.36 -20.86 12.57
C LEU A 414 -37.73 -19.96 13.63
N ILE A 415 -37.40 -20.58 14.76
CA ILE A 415 -36.68 -20.01 15.90
C ILE A 415 -35.65 -21.05 16.34
N PHE A 416 -34.44 -20.60 16.66
CA PHE A 416 -33.43 -21.44 17.29
C PHE A 416 -33.72 -21.53 18.80
N SER A 417 -33.98 -22.75 19.27
CA SER A 417 -34.13 -23.08 20.70
C SER A 417 -32.81 -23.60 21.26
N ASP A 418 -32.69 -23.58 22.60
CA ASP A 418 -31.48 -23.92 23.37
C ASP A 418 -30.89 -25.32 23.07
#